data_AF-A0A835QJI0-F1
#
_entry.id   AF-A0A835QJI0-F1
#
_cell.length_a   1.000
_cell.length_b   1.000
_cell.length_c   1.000
_cell.angle_alpha   90.00
_cell.angle_beta   90.00
_cell.angle_gamma   90.00
#
_symmetry.space_group_name_H-M   'P 1'
#
loop_
_entity.id
_entity.type
_entity.pdbx_description
1 polymer ?
#
loop_
_entity_poly.entity_id
_entity_poly.type
_entity_poly.pdbx_seq_one_letter_code
_entity_poly.pdbx_strand_id
1 'polypeptide(L)'
;MKRSVFILSGQSNMSGRGGVKARRWDGIIPSACQPHPAILRLSAAGAWEPAIDPLHCDIDVSKTCGIGPGMSFANYLLSKFPGSFEIGLVPCAEGGTAIVSGRVDPGFTPGC
;
A
#
# COMPACT_ATOMS: atom_id res chain seq x y z
N MET A 1 4.36 19.27 -10.93
CA MET A 1 5.02 17.94 -10.88
C MET A 1 4.04 16.88 -11.35
N LYS A 2 4.51 15.84 -12.04
CA LYS A 2 3.66 14.71 -12.45
C LYS A 2 3.66 13.66 -11.32
N ARG A 3 2.52 13.02 -11.07
CA ARG A 3 2.39 11.93 -10.10
C ARG A 3 2.44 10.58 -10.82
N SER A 4 3.28 9.68 -10.34
CA SER A 4 3.35 8.28 -10.78
C SER A 4 2.56 7.41 -9.81
N VAL A 5 1.54 6.71 -10.31
CA VAL A 5 0.62 5.92 -9.48
C VAL A 5 0.96 4.44 -9.58
N PHE A 6 1.05 3.77 -8.44
CA PHE A 6 1.38 2.35 -8.31
C PHE A 6 0.29 1.62 -7.52
N ILE A 7 -0.24 0.55 -8.10
CA ILE A 7 -1.26 -0.29 -7.46
C ILE A 7 -0.57 -1.38 -6.65
N LEU A 8 -0.90 -1.49 -5.37
CA LEU A 8 -0.38 -2.47 -4.43
C LEU A 8 -1.46 -3.52 -4.11
N SER A 9 -1.60 -4.49 -5.00
CA SER A 9 -2.57 -5.60 -4.89
C SER A 9 -1.88 -6.93 -4.58
N GLY A 10 -2.64 -7.89 -4.06
CA GLY A 10 -2.16 -9.19 -3.66
C GLY A 10 -2.78 -9.63 -2.33
N GLN A 11 -2.06 -10.50 -1.63
CA GLN A 11 -2.48 -11.07 -0.34
C GLN A 11 -1.74 -10.45 0.85
N SER A 12 -1.70 -11.15 1.99
CA SER A 12 -1.15 -10.65 3.27
C SER A 12 0.30 -10.16 3.22
N ASN A 13 1.13 -10.72 2.34
CA ASN A 13 2.53 -10.28 2.22
C ASN A 13 2.63 -8.90 1.54
N MET A 14 1.63 -8.52 0.73
CA MET A 14 1.54 -7.17 0.16
C MET A 14 0.86 -6.21 1.14
N SER A 15 -0.24 -6.62 1.80
CA SER A 15 -0.91 -5.77 2.79
C SER A 15 -0.07 -5.52 4.05
N GLY A 16 0.95 -6.35 4.28
CA GLY A 16 2.01 -6.13 5.25
C GLY A 16 1.75 -6.84 6.58
N ARG A 17 2.73 -7.61 7.04
CA ARG A 17 2.70 -8.34 8.32
C ARG A 17 4.02 -8.22 9.10
N GLY A 18 4.96 -7.41 8.61
CA GLY A 18 6.22 -7.16 9.31
C GLY A 18 5.96 -6.49 10.67
N GLY A 19 6.59 -7.00 11.72
CA GLY A 19 6.41 -6.51 13.09
C GLY A 19 5.09 -6.90 13.78
N VAL A 20 4.22 -7.68 13.12
CA VAL A 20 2.97 -8.14 13.74
C VAL A 20 3.21 -9.41 14.57
N LYS A 21 2.95 -9.33 15.88
CA LYS A 21 2.97 -10.47 16.81
C LYS A 21 1.69 -10.48 17.64
N ALA A 22 1.08 -11.65 17.82
CA ALA A 22 -0.17 -11.80 18.59
C ALA A 22 -1.26 -10.78 18.20
N ARG A 23 -1.45 -10.54 16.89
CA ARG A 23 -2.42 -9.56 16.32
C ARG A 23 -2.15 -8.09 16.66
N ARG A 24 -0.94 -7.74 17.09
CA ARG A 24 -0.52 -6.37 17.34
C ARG A 24 0.75 -6.07 16.54
N TRP A 25 0.77 -4.94 15.85
CA TRP A 25 1.99 -4.41 15.25
C TRP A 25 2.86 -3.72 16.31
N ASP A 26 4.17 -3.95 16.26
CA ASP A 26 5.15 -3.38 17.20
C ASP A 26 5.39 -1.87 17.02
N GLY A 27 4.92 -1.28 15.91
CA GLY A 27 5.07 0.14 15.60
C GLY A 27 6.46 0.52 15.09
N ILE A 28 7.33 -0.47 14.80
CA ILE A 28 8.70 -0.21 14.35
C ILE A 28 8.67 0.03 12.83
N ILE A 29 9.11 1.23 12.43
CA ILE A 29 9.31 1.59 11.02
C ILE A 29 10.80 1.54 10.67
N PRO A 30 11.24 0.61 9.81
CA PRO A 30 12.62 0.56 9.33
C PRO A 30 13.03 1.83 8.60
N SER A 31 14.33 2.13 8.55
CA SER A 31 14.87 3.31 7.85
C SER A 31 14.46 3.38 6.37
N ALA A 32 14.37 2.24 5.69
CA ALA A 32 13.94 2.16 4.30
C ALA A 32 12.45 2.49 4.09
N CYS A 33 11.63 2.46 5.14
CA CYS A 33 10.18 2.69 5.08
C CYS A 33 9.77 4.05 5.65
N GLN A 34 10.71 4.96 5.88
CA GLN A 34 10.40 6.26 6.48
C GLN A 34 9.45 7.08 5.59
N PRO A 35 8.50 7.82 6.19
CA PRO A 35 7.62 8.72 5.45
C PRO A 35 8.41 9.79 4.69
N HIS A 36 7.91 10.19 3.53
CA HIS A 36 8.49 11.26 2.74
C HIS A 36 7.37 12.11 2.13
N PRO A 37 7.49 13.46 2.10
CA PRO A 37 6.42 14.34 1.59
C PRO A 37 5.97 14.07 0.15
N ALA A 38 6.86 13.50 -0.67
CA ALA A 38 6.59 13.12 -2.05
C ALA A 38 6.02 11.70 -2.23
N ILE A 39 5.65 11.01 -1.14
CA ILE A 39 5.00 9.70 -1.18
C ILE A 39 3.62 9.84 -0.54
N LEU A 40 2.59 9.66 -1.35
CA LEU A 40 1.19 9.68 -0.93
C LEU A 40 0.56 8.30 -1.06
N ARG A 41 -0.50 8.09 -0.30
CA ARG A 41 -1.35 6.91 -0.31
C ARG A 41 -2.78 7.34 -0.62
N LEU A 42 -3.50 6.54 -1.40
CA LEU A 42 -4.94 6.70 -1.57
C LEU A 42 -5.64 5.95 -0.41
N SER A 43 -6.34 6.68 0.45
CA SER A 43 -7.10 6.10 1.56
C SER A 43 -8.37 5.41 1.08
N ALA A 44 -9.00 4.61 1.95
CA ALA A 44 -10.29 3.97 1.67
C ALA A 44 -11.41 4.99 1.34
N ALA A 45 -11.27 6.24 1.78
CA ALA A 45 -12.18 7.34 1.46
C ALA A 45 -11.94 7.95 0.06
N GLY A 46 -10.98 7.44 -0.71
CA GLY A 46 -10.62 7.97 -2.03
C GLY A 46 -9.84 9.28 -1.98
N ALA A 47 -9.22 9.60 -0.84
CA ALA A 47 -8.43 10.82 -0.65
C ALA A 47 -6.93 10.50 -0.64
N TRP A 48 -6.13 11.39 -1.23
CA TRP A 48 -4.67 11.31 -1.15
C TRP A 48 -4.17 11.87 0.17
N GLU A 49 -3.36 11.10 0.89
CA GLU A 49 -2.77 11.46 2.18
C GLU A 49 -1.30 11.06 2.26
N PRO A 50 -0.50 11.60 3.20
CA PRO A 50 0.88 11.16 3.41
C PRO A 50 0.96 9.64 3.64
N ALA A 51 1.82 8.95 2.89
CA ALA A 51 1.98 7.51 3.04
C ALA A 51 2.79 7.16 4.29
N ILE A 52 2.20 6.37 5.18
CA ILE A 52 2.82 5.85 6.40
C ILE A 52 2.41 4.38 6.56
N ASP A 53 3.37 3.50 6.85
CA ASP A 53 3.04 2.11 7.18
C ASP A 53 2.26 2.03 8.51
N PRO A 54 1.27 1.13 8.64
CA PRO A 54 0.87 0.11 7.66
C PRO A 54 -0.03 0.67 6.55
N LEU A 55 0.36 0.48 5.28
CA LEU A 55 -0.32 1.09 4.13
C LEU A 55 -1.73 0.54 3.85
N HIS A 56 -2.07 -0.65 4.35
CA HIS A 56 -3.37 -1.30 4.10
C HIS A 56 -4.27 -1.30 5.35
N CYS A 57 -4.01 -0.45 6.35
CA CYS A 57 -4.73 -0.47 7.63
C CYS A 57 -6.25 -0.21 7.53
N ASP A 58 -6.69 0.57 6.56
CA ASP A 58 -8.10 0.87 6.24
C ASP A 58 -8.62 0.10 5.02
N ILE A 59 -7.79 -0.77 4.44
CA ILE A 59 -8.14 -1.60 3.27
C ILE A 59 -8.33 -3.07 3.68
N ASP A 60 -7.31 -3.67 4.31
CA ASP A 60 -7.33 -5.05 4.82
C ASP A 60 -7.87 -5.08 6.26
N VAL A 61 -9.06 -4.51 6.45
CA VAL A 61 -9.65 -4.22 7.78
C VAL A 61 -9.93 -5.47 8.62
N SER A 62 -9.95 -6.65 8.00
CA SER A 62 -10.20 -7.92 8.71
C SER A 62 -8.97 -8.46 9.44
N LYS A 63 -7.78 -7.87 9.22
CA LYS A 63 -6.49 -8.34 9.75
C LYS A 63 -5.66 -7.18 10.29
N THR A 64 -4.84 -7.45 11.30
CA THR A 64 -3.82 -6.48 11.73
C THR A 64 -2.73 -6.36 10.66
N CYS A 65 -2.60 -5.18 10.07
CA CYS A 65 -1.52 -4.86 9.15
C CYS A 65 -0.25 -4.41 9.89
N GLY A 66 0.90 -4.65 9.27
CA GLY A 66 2.21 -4.15 9.69
C GLY A 66 3.00 -3.69 8.48
N ILE A 67 4.33 -3.76 8.55
CA ILE A 67 5.19 -3.35 7.44
C ILE A 67 4.94 -4.23 6.20
N GLY A 68 4.70 -3.57 5.06
CA GLY A 68 4.67 -4.16 3.72
C GLY A 68 5.83 -3.63 2.84
N PRO A 69 5.87 -4.00 1.55
CA PRO A 69 6.94 -3.57 0.65
C PRO A 69 6.72 -2.16 0.05
N GLY A 70 5.54 -1.55 0.21
CA GLY A 70 5.17 -0.33 -0.50
C GLY A 70 6.05 0.88 -0.18
N MET A 71 6.34 1.13 1.10
CA MET A 71 7.17 2.27 1.50
C MET A 71 8.63 2.12 1.10
N SER A 72 9.22 0.92 1.21
CA SER A 72 10.60 0.68 0.79
C SER A 72 10.77 0.76 -0.72
N PHE A 73 9.79 0.27 -1.47
CA PHE A 73 9.71 0.45 -2.92
C PHE A 73 9.65 1.94 -3.31
N ALA A 74 8.76 2.71 -2.70
CA ALA A 74 8.59 4.13 -3.01
C ALA A 74 9.84 4.96 -2.67
N ASN A 75 10.43 4.76 -1.49
CA ASN A 75 11.68 5.41 -1.10
C ASN A 75 12.84 5.05 -2.03
N TYR A 76 12.95 3.78 -2.44
CA TYR A 76 13.94 3.37 -3.42
C TYR A 76 13.78 4.11 -4.74
N LEU A 77 12.55 4.23 -5.26
CA LEU A 77 12.31 4.97 -6.51
C LEU A 77 12.67 6.45 -6.39
N LEU A 78 12.29 7.13 -5.29
CA LEU A 78 12.67 8.52 -5.08
C LEU A 78 14.19 8.70 -5.00
N SER A 79 14.91 7.75 -4.40
CA SER A 79 16.38 7.79 -4.34
C SER A 79 17.04 7.64 -5.72
N LYS A 80 16.39 6.93 -6.65
CA LYS A 80 16.89 6.71 -8.02
C LYS A 80 16.53 7.84 -8.98
N PHE A 81 15.41 8.53 -8.75
CA PHE A 81 14.90 9.57 -9.63
C PHE A 81 14.51 10.84 -8.85
N PRO A 82 15.48 11.51 -8.19
CA PRO A 82 15.19 12.65 -7.34
C PRO A 82 14.53 13.80 -8.11
N GLY A 83 13.52 14.43 -7.50
CA GLY A 83 12.85 15.63 -8.02
C GLY A 83 12.00 15.44 -9.28
N SER A 84 11.86 14.21 -9.78
CA SER A 84 11.22 13.95 -11.07
C SER A 84 9.70 13.78 -10.98
N PHE A 85 9.20 13.19 -9.89
CA PHE A 85 7.77 12.88 -9.72
C PHE A 85 7.41 12.71 -8.25
N GLU A 86 6.10 12.82 -7.98
CA GLU A 86 5.49 12.36 -6.73
C GLU A 86 5.03 10.91 -6.90
N ILE A 87 5.10 10.11 -5.84
CA ILE A 87 4.64 8.72 -5.85
C ILE A 87 3.27 8.64 -5.18
N GLY A 88 2.28 8.09 -5.90
CA GLY A 88 0.98 7.73 -5.35
C GLY A 88 0.86 6.21 -5.21
N LEU A 89 0.64 5.73 -3.99
CA LEU A 89 0.40 4.32 -3.70
C LEU A 89 -1.10 4.06 -3.57
N VAL A 90 -1.61 3.05 -4.27
CA VAL A 90 -3.01 2.64 -4.22
C VAL A 90 -3.10 1.24 -3.60
N PRO A 91 -3.34 1.13 -2.28
CA PRO A 91 -3.44 -0.14 -1.59
C PRO A 91 -4.74 -0.87 -1.93
N CYS A 92 -4.63 -2.09 -2.47
CA CYS A 92 -5.77 -2.95 -2.85
C CYS A 92 -5.57 -4.42 -2.43
N ALA A 93 -4.61 -4.71 -1.55
CA ALA A 93 -4.30 -6.07 -1.13
C ALA A 93 -5.14 -6.47 0.10
N GLU A 94 -5.60 -7.71 0.15
CA GLU A 94 -6.43 -8.26 1.23
C GLU A 94 -5.88 -9.61 1.72
N GLY A 95 -5.75 -9.77 3.02
CA GLY A 95 -5.09 -10.94 3.60
C GLY A 95 -6.00 -12.16 3.68
N GLY A 96 -5.60 -13.26 3.05
CA GLY A 96 -6.32 -14.55 3.12
C GLY A 96 -7.28 -14.80 1.96
N THR A 97 -7.23 -13.96 0.92
CA THR A 97 -7.93 -14.18 -0.35
C THR A 97 -7.17 -15.20 -1.21
N ALA A 98 -7.88 -16.19 -1.76
CA ALA A 98 -7.32 -17.06 -2.79
C ALA A 98 -7.17 -16.27 -4.11
N ILE A 99 -6.27 -16.72 -5.01
CA ILE A 99 -6.10 -16.10 -6.34
C ILE A 99 -7.43 -16.08 -7.13
N VAL A 100 -8.32 -17.05 -6.89
CA VAL A 100 -9.66 -17.09 -7.51
C VAL A 100 -10.50 -15.87 -7.16
N SER A 101 -10.31 -15.27 -5.98
CA SER A 101 -11.02 -14.06 -5.54
C SER A 101 -10.61 -12.80 -6.32
N GLY A 102 -9.43 -12.80 -6.95
CA GLY A 102 -8.98 -11.71 -7.82
C GLY A 102 -9.40 -11.85 -9.29
N ARG A 103 -10.30 -12.78 -9.60
CA ARG A 103 -10.83 -12.92 -10.97
C ARG A 103 -11.71 -11.74 -11.31
N VAL A 104 -11.61 -11.31 -12.56
CA VAL A 104 -12.52 -10.32 -13.13
C VAL A 104 -13.93 -10.89 -13.08
N ASP A 105 -14.87 -10.12 -12.52
CA ASP A 105 -16.29 -10.46 -12.61
C ASP A 105 -16.71 -10.38 -14.10
N PRO A 106 -17.15 -11.48 -14.72
CA PRO A 106 -17.57 -11.48 -16.12
C PRO A 106 -18.80 -10.59 -16.38
N GLY A 107 -19.53 -10.19 -15.33
CA GLY A 107 -20.65 -9.25 -15.39
C GLY A 107 -20.25 -7.78 -15.20
N PHE A 108 -18.98 -7.47 -14.93
CA PHE A 108 -18.54 -6.10 -14.74
C PHE A 108 -18.56 -5.35 -16.09
N THR A 109 -19.58 -4.52 -16.28
CA THR A 109 -19.59 -3.49 -17.32
C THR A 109 -19.09 -2.20 -16.67
N PRO A 110 -17.95 -1.63 -17.12
CA PRO A 110 -17.54 -0.32 -16.65
C PRO A 110 -18.66 0.67 -17.00
N GLY A 111 -19.23 1.32 -15.99
CA GLY A 111 -20.16 2.42 -16.23
C GLY A 111 -19.39 3.57 -16.88
N CYS A 112 -19.70 3.84 -18.15
CA CYS A 112 -19.41 5.11 -18.81
C CYS A 112 -20.49 6.12 -18.45
#